data_AF-A0A7C5R5Q2-F1
#
_entry.id   AF-A0A7C5R5Q2-F1
#
_cell.length_a   1.000
_cell.length_b   1.000
_cell.length_c   1.000
_cell.angle_alpha   90.00
_cell.angle_beta   90.00
_cell.angle_gamma   90.00
#
_symmetry.space_group_name_H-M   'P 1'
#
loop_
_entity.id
_entity.type
_entity.pdbx_description
1 polymer ?
#
loop_
_entity_poly.entity_id
_entity_poly.type
_entity_poly.pdbx_seq_one_letter_code
_entity_poly.pdbx_strand_id
1 'polypeptide(L)'
;MQRAGGRKNAGNLSPALIFLLVNIWAYLRHPYQVHRFWRKTGRLPNIADPRRVQEKFQWRKIFDRNPLFTKVQDKLGAKEYARRKAAGIGIPATFWVGTDLADAPDAVLRAPGVLKPNQNCGKVVFLPAPDL
;
A
#
# COMPACT_ATOMS: atom_id res chain seq x y z
N MET A 1 -58.50 -26.31 8.13
CA MET A 1 -57.05 -26.60 8.18
C MET A 1 -56.38 -26.05 6.92
N GLN A 2 -55.84 -24.83 6.98
CA GLN A 2 -55.06 -24.24 5.88
C GLN A 2 -53.58 -24.53 6.10
N ARG A 3 -52.92 -25.17 5.13
CA ARG A 3 -51.47 -25.36 5.11
C ARG A 3 -50.80 -24.03 4.75
N ALA A 4 -50.01 -23.48 5.67
CA ALA A 4 -49.19 -22.31 5.43
C ALA A 4 -48.15 -22.63 4.35
N GLY A 5 -48.28 -21.99 3.18
CA GLY A 5 -47.30 -22.01 2.12
C GLY A 5 -46.06 -21.22 2.53
N GLY A 6 -44.93 -21.90 2.72
CA GLY A 6 -43.63 -21.27 2.87
C GLY A 6 -43.24 -20.55 1.59
N ARG A 7 -43.23 -19.21 1.60
CA ARG A 7 -42.57 -18.42 0.55
C ARG A 7 -41.08 -18.74 0.57
N LYS A 8 -40.60 -19.43 -0.47
CA LYS A 8 -39.16 -19.47 -0.76
C LYS A 8 -38.75 -18.06 -1.19
N ASN A 9 -37.84 -17.44 -0.45
CA ASN A 9 -37.24 -16.14 -0.80
C ASN A 9 -36.38 -16.32 -2.07
N ALA A 10 -37.03 -16.30 -3.24
CA ALA A 10 -36.36 -16.16 -4.52
C ALA A 10 -35.97 -14.69 -4.70
N GLY A 11 -34.68 -14.37 -4.69
CA GLY A 11 -34.21 -13.04 -5.10
C GLY A 11 -32.84 -12.59 -4.58
N ASN A 12 -32.38 -13.08 -3.43
CA ASN A 12 -31.12 -12.60 -2.85
C ASN A 12 -29.99 -13.59 -3.12
N LEU A 13 -28.99 -13.16 -3.91
CA LEU A 13 -27.73 -13.89 -4.03
C LEU A 13 -27.10 -14.05 -2.65
N SER A 14 -26.57 -15.24 -2.35
CA SER A 14 -25.85 -15.42 -1.09
C SER A 14 -24.62 -14.50 -1.04
N PRO A 15 -24.27 -13.91 0.12
CA PRO A 15 -23.08 -13.07 0.25
C PRO A 15 -21.80 -13.77 -0.24
N ALA A 16 -21.70 -15.08 -0.02
CA ALA A 16 -20.60 -15.90 -0.51
C ALA A 16 -20.49 -15.90 -2.04
N LEU A 17 -21.61 -16.01 -2.74
CA LEU A 17 -21.64 -15.97 -4.20
C LEU A 17 -21.25 -14.57 -4.71
N ILE A 18 -21.71 -13.52 -4.06
CA ILE A 18 -21.32 -12.13 -4.38
C ILE A 18 -19.79 -11.97 -4.25
N PHE A 19 -19.21 -12.40 -3.13
CA PHE A 19 -17.76 -12.29 -2.93
C PHE A 19 -16.95 -13.13 -3.91
N LEU A 20 -17.44 -14.32 -4.28
CA LEU A 20 -16.81 -15.12 -5.32
C LEU A 20 -16.80 -14.39 -6.66
N LEU A 21 -17.94 -13.84 -7.09
CA LEU A 21 -18.06 -13.10 -8.34
C LEU A 21 -17.18 -11.86 -8.37
N VAL A 22 -17.10 -11.11 -7.26
CA VAL A 22 -16.20 -9.95 -7.13
C VAL A 22 -14.74 -10.35 -7.26
N ASN A 23 -14.33 -11.47 -6.63
CA ASN A 23 -12.96 -11.97 -6.78
C ASN A 23 -12.66 -12.38 -8.23
N ILE A 24 -13.56 -13.13 -8.89
CA ILE A 24 -13.41 -13.53 -10.30
C ILE A 24 -13.28 -12.30 -11.19
N TRP A 25 -14.20 -11.34 -11.05
CA TRP A 25 -14.14 -10.08 -11.80
C TRP A 25 -12.81 -9.35 -11.59
N ALA A 26 -12.35 -9.25 -10.34
CA ALA A 26 -11.09 -8.58 -10.02
C ALA A 26 -9.89 -9.32 -10.62
N TYR A 27 -9.89 -10.65 -10.63
CA TYR A 27 -8.82 -11.45 -11.23
C TYR A 27 -8.74 -11.27 -12.74
N LEU A 28 -9.90 -11.23 -13.42
CA LEU A 28 -9.97 -11.00 -14.86
C LEU A 28 -9.58 -9.56 -15.23
N ARG A 29 -10.00 -8.57 -14.44
CA ARG A 29 -9.75 -7.15 -14.73
C ARG A 29 -8.34 -6.69 -14.37
N HIS A 30 -7.72 -7.34 -13.38
CA HIS A 30 -6.44 -6.97 -12.77
C HIS A 30 -5.42 -8.14 -12.71
N PRO A 31 -5.17 -8.85 -13.84
CA PRO A 31 -4.37 -10.07 -13.84
C PRO A 31 -2.92 -9.80 -13.43
N TYR A 32 -2.34 -8.67 -13.85
CA TYR A 32 -0.98 -8.28 -13.47
C TYR A 32 -0.84 -8.14 -11.95
N GLN A 33 -1.76 -7.42 -11.30
CA GLN A 33 -1.65 -7.17 -9.87
C GLN A 33 -1.89 -8.46 -9.06
N VAL A 34 -2.81 -9.32 -9.51
CA VAL A 34 -3.09 -10.63 -8.89
C VAL A 34 -1.90 -11.59 -9.05
N HIS A 35 -1.33 -11.69 -10.25
CA HIS A 35 -0.14 -12.49 -10.51
C HIS A 35 1.05 -12.03 -9.66
N ARG A 36 1.30 -10.71 -9.59
CA ARG A 36 2.38 -10.16 -8.75
C ARG A 36 2.15 -10.43 -7.26
N PHE A 37 0.90 -10.36 -6.79
CA PHE A 37 0.56 -10.70 -5.41
C PHE A 37 0.85 -12.18 -5.13
N TRP A 38 0.43 -13.07 -6.02
CA TRP A 38 0.68 -14.52 -5.89
C TRP A 38 2.17 -14.82 -5.88
N ARG A 39 2.95 -14.27 -6.81
CA ARG A 39 4.41 -14.45 -6.84
C ARG A 39 5.12 -13.99 -5.57
N LYS A 40 4.59 -12.99 -4.86
CA LYS A 40 5.20 -12.45 -3.64
C LYS A 40 4.74 -13.14 -2.36
N THR A 41 3.55 -13.75 -2.36
CA THR A 41 2.91 -14.28 -1.14
C THR A 41 2.62 -15.77 -1.18
N GLY A 42 2.71 -16.40 -2.36
CA GLY A 42 2.35 -17.80 -2.61
C GLY A 42 0.84 -18.07 -2.62
N ARG A 43 -0.02 -17.05 -2.55
CA ARG A 43 -1.48 -17.19 -2.41
C ARG A 43 -2.22 -16.24 -3.34
N LEU A 44 -3.42 -16.61 -3.76
CA LEU A 44 -4.32 -15.67 -4.43
C LEU A 44 -4.94 -14.72 -3.40
N PRO A 45 -5.10 -13.42 -3.72
CA PRO A 45 -5.63 -12.45 -2.77
C PRO A 45 -7.15 -12.57 -2.64
N ASN A 46 -7.69 -12.70 -1.42
CA ASN A 46 -9.12 -12.45 -1.23
C ASN A 46 -9.38 -10.95 -1.31
N ILE A 47 -9.82 -10.49 -2.48
CA ILE A 47 -10.06 -9.08 -2.77
C ILE A 47 -11.43 -8.67 -2.26
N ALA A 48 -12.45 -9.51 -2.41
CA ALA A 48 -13.82 -9.17 -2.01
C ALA A 48 -14.00 -9.05 -0.48
N ASP A 49 -13.27 -9.86 0.29
CA ASP A 49 -13.28 -9.85 1.76
C ASP A 49 -11.83 -9.94 2.30
N PRO A 50 -11.06 -8.83 2.25
CA PRO A 50 -9.64 -8.83 2.58
C PRO A 50 -9.41 -8.98 4.08
N ARG A 51 -8.82 -10.12 4.48
CA ARG A 51 -8.57 -10.45 5.90
C ARG A 51 -7.14 -10.07 6.31
N ARG A 52 -6.18 -10.21 5.40
CA ARG A 52 -4.76 -9.93 5.65
C ARG A 52 -4.37 -8.52 5.21
N VAL A 53 -3.33 -7.96 5.82
CA VAL A 53 -2.83 -6.62 5.51
C VAL A 53 -2.51 -6.45 4.02
N GLN A 54 -1.83 -7.43 3.43
CA GLN A 54 -1.52 -7.45 2.01
C GLN A 54 -2.75 -7.48 1.11
N GLU A 55 -3.81 -8.18 1.51
CA GLU A 55 -5.08 -8.22 0.77
C GLU A 55 -5.78 -6.86 0.83
N LYS A 56 -5.74 -6.20 2.00
CA LYS A 56 -6.23 -4.82 2.16
C LYS A 56 -5.49 -3.85 1.26
N PHE A 57 -4.16 -3.97 1.13
CA PHE A 57 -3.40 -3.17 0.16
C PHE A 57 -3.77 -3.48 -1.28
N GLN A 58 -4.07 -4.74 -1.60
CA GLN A 58 -4.51 -5.14 -2.93
C GLN A 58 -5.90 -4.56 -3.26
N TRP A 59 -6.82 -4.58 -2.29
CA TRP A 59 -8.12 -3.92 -2.40
C TRP A 59 -7.97 -2.42 -2.66
N ARG A 60 -7.10 -1.73 -1.91
CA ARG A 60 -6.85 -0.28 -2.09
C ARG A 60 -6.37 0.08 -3.50
N LYS A 61 -5.55 -0.77 -4.11
CA LYS A 61 -5.06 -0.56 -5.49
C LYS A 61 -6.18 -0.69 -6.53
N ILE A 62 -7.14 -1.57 -6.27
CA ILE A 62 -8.20 -1.89 -7.23
C ILE A 62 -9.36 -0.91 -7.10
N PHE A 63 -9.85 -0.67 -5.87
CA PHE A 63 -11.09 0.05 -5.62
C PHE A 63 -10.90 1.45 -5.01
N ASP A 64 -10.15 1.55 -3.90
CA ASP A 64 -10.05 2.80 -3.13
C ASP A 64 -9.47 3.95 -3.96
N ARG A 65 -8.32 3.69 -4.62
CA ARG A 65 -7.60 4.67 -5.46
C ARG A 65 -7.43 6.06 -4.82
N ASN A 66 -7.43 6.12 -3.49
CA ASN A 66 -7.28 7.37 -2.77
C ASN A 66 -5.93 8.04 -3.12
N PRO A 67 -5.93 9.26 -3.68
CA PRO A 67 -4.71 9.95 -4.10
C PRO A 67 -3.77 10.24 -2.93
N LEU A 68 -4.28 10.25 -1.69
CA LEU A 68 -3.46 10.44 -0.50
C LEU A 68 -2.41 9.33 -0.36
N PHE A 69 -2.68 8.10 -0.79
CA PHE A 69 -1.72 6.99 -0.67
C PHE A 69 -0.43 7.22 -1.46
N THR A 70 -0.53 7.82 -2.64
CA THR A 70 0.65 8.21 -3.42
C THR A 70 1.47 9.24 -2.64
N LYS A 71 0.80 10.25 -2.06
CA LYS A 71 1.45 11.31 -1.29
C LYS A 71 2.12 10.81 -0.01
N VAL A 72 1.50 9.88 0.71
CA VAL A 72 2.08 9.38 1.98
C VAL A 72 3.11 8.28 1.79
N GLN A 73 3.21 7.66 0.60
CA GLN A 73 4.31 6.74 0.27
C GLN A 73 5.59 7.46 -0.19
N ASP A 74 5.47 8.70 -0.67
CA ASP A 74 6.59 9.60 -0.87
C ASP A 74 7.09 10.11 0.50
N LYS A 75 8.32 9.81 0.92
CA LYS A 75 8.81 10.22 2.25
C LYS A 75 8.87 11.74 2.39
N LEU A 76 9.24 12.47 1.34
CA LEU A 76 9.25 13.93 1.36
C LEU A 76 7.83 14.49 1.38
N GLY A 77 6.96 13.95 0.52
CA GLY A 77 5.53 14.28 0.46
C GLY A 77 4.80 14.00 1.76
N ALA A 78 5.14 12.91 2.45
CA ALA A 78 4.59 12.51 3.73
C ALA A 78 5.02 13.45 4.86
N LYS A 79 6.30 13.83 4.92
CA LYS A 79 6.80 14.84 5.87
C LYS A 79 6.02 16.14 5.69
N GLU A 80 5.90 16.60 4.46
CA GLU A 80 5.20 17.84 4.14
C GLU A 80 3.67 17.75 4.38
N TYR A 81 3.07 16.59 4.15
CA TYR A 81 1.69 16.34 4.55
C TYR A 81 1.49 16.41 6.06
N ALA A 82 2.39 15.79 6.84
CA ALA A 82 2.33 15.77 8.30
C ALA A 82 2.47 17.18 8.90
N ARG A 83 3.43 18.00 8.42
CA ARG A 83 3.62 19.40 8.87
C ARG A 83 2.34 20.21 8.81
N ARG A 84 1.62 20.11 7.69
CA ARG A 84 0.38 20.87 7.47
C ARG A 84 -0.81 20.35 8.26
N LYS A 85 -0.81 19.07 8.63
CA LYS A 85 -1.98 18.43 9.28
C LYS A 85 -1.94 18.49 10.80
N ALA A 86 -0.75 18.52 11.40
CA ALA A 86 -0.61 18.57 12.85
C ALA A 86 0.55 19.51 13.22
N ALA A 87 0.21 20.64 13.86
CA ALA A 87 1.21 21.49 14.49
C ALA A 87 1.91 20.72 15.61
N GLY A 88 3.23 20.92 15.76
CA GLY A 88 4.02 20.28 16.81
C GLY A 88 4.40 18.82 16.57
N ILE A 89 4.08 18.23 15.40
CA ILE A 89 4.55 16.87 15.08
C ILE A 89 6.06 16.87 14.82
N GLY A 90 6.80 16.04 15.57
CA GLY A 90 8.23 15.85 15.38
C GLY A 90 8.50 15.21 14.02
N ILE A 91 9.19 15.93 13.13
CA ILE A 91 9.55 15.44 11.80
C ILE A 91 11.07 15.39 11.68
N PRO A 92 11.66 14.23 11.36
CA PRO A 92 13.09 14.11 11.17
C PRO A 92 13.59 15.07 10.10
N ALA A 93 14.71 15.73 10.36
CA ALA A 93 15.38 16.60 9.39
C ALA A 93 15.71 15.82 8.10
N THR A 94 15.72 16.53 6.98
CA THR A 94 16.25 16.01 5.71
C THR A 94 17.50 16.82 5.41
N PHE A 95 18.67 16.17 5.45
CA PHE A 95 19.94 16.85 5.20
C PHE A 95 20.23 17.02 3.70
N TRP A 96 19.74 16.11 2.85
CA TRP A 96 19.92 16.17 1.41
C TRP A 96 18.83 15.38 0.66
N VAL A 97 18.57 15.77 -0.59
CA VAL A 97 17.71 15.09 -1.56
C VAL A 97 18.35 15.23 -2.94
N GLY A 98 18.46 14.13 -3.67
CA GLY A 98 18.89 14.13 -5.06
C GLY A 98 18.75 12.75 -5.69
N THR A 99 19.11 12.65 -6.96
CA THR A 99 19.06 11.42 -7.75
C THR A 99 20.43 10.77 -7.94
N ASP A 100 21.50 11.53 -7.75
CA ASP A 100 22.89 11.07 -7.79
C ASP A 100 23.60 11.43 -6.48
N LEU A 101 24.26 10.47 -5.86
CA LEU A 101 24.99 10.68 -4.62
C LEU A 101 26.26 11.49 -4.81
N ALA A 102 26.81 11.56 -6.03
CA ALA A 102 27.96 12.41 -6.33
C ALA A 102 27.67 13.91 -6.11
N ASP A 103 26.39 14.30 -6.18
CA ASP A 103 25.94 15.68 -5.90
C ASP A 103 25.68 15.95 -4.41
N ALA A 104 25.82 14.93 -3.55
CA ALA A 104 25.63 15.08 -2.12
C ALA A 104 26.86 15.73 -1.47
N PRO A 105 26.69 16.77 -0.62
CA PRO A 105 27.82 17.37 0.08
C PRO A 105 28.52 16.36 0.99
N ASP A 106 29.85 16.34 0.97
CA ASP A 106 30.70 15.51 1.84
C ASP A 106 30.27 15.54 3.32
N ALA A 107 29.92 16.73 3.82
CA ALA A 107 29.46 16.91 5.19
C ALA A 107 28.20 16.10 5.51
N VAL A 108 27.29 15.92 4.54
CA VAL A 108 26.08 15.11 4.70
C VAL A 108 26.42 13.62 4.73
N LEU A 109 27.32 13.18 3.85
CA LEU A 109 27.72 11.76 3.75
C LEU A 109 28.50 11.30 5.00
N ARG A 110 29.26 12.19 5.63
CA ARG A 110 30.03 11.90 6.86
C ARG A 110 29.21 12.06 8.15
N ALA A 111 28.04 12.68 8.10
CA ALA A 111 27.20 12.89 9.27
C ALA A 111 26.39 11.62 9.63
N PRO A 112 26.11 11.37 10.94
CA PRO A 112 25.20 10.33 11.35
C PRO A 112 23.81 10.51 10.74
N GLY A 113 23.34 9.51 10.01
CA GLY A 113 22.12 9.67 9.23
C GLY A 113 21.63 8.38 8.61
N VAL A 114 20.50 8.48 7.90
CA VAL A 114 19.92 7.35 7.19
C VAL A 114 19.57 7.75 5.76
N LEU A 115 20.30 7.20 4.80
CA LEU A 115 20.03 7.35 3.38
C LEU A 115 18.99 6.32 2.96
N LYS A 116 17.90 6.78 2.32
CA LYS A 116 16.83 5.92 1.82
C LYS A 116 16.33 6.43 0.48
N PRO A 117 16.02 5.55 -0.49
CA PRO A 117 15.24 5.94 -1.65
C PRO A 117 13.88 6.50 -1.21
N ASN A 118 13.42 7.55 -1.88
CA ASN A 118 12.22 8.27 -1.47
C ASN A 118 10.97 7.36 -1.47
N GLN A 119 10.77 6.55 -2.51
CA GLN A 119 9.54 5.77 -2.75
C GLN A 119 9.69 4.25 -2.50
N ASN A 120 10.73 3.82 -1.78
CA ASN A 120 10.98 2.39 -1.54
C ASN A 120 10.97 2.02 -0.04
N CYS A 121 10.91 0.73 0.24
CA CYS A 121 11.12 0.16 1.57
C CYS A 121 12.30 -0.83 1.56
N GLY A 122 12.87 -1.12 2.73
CA GLY A 122 13.94 -2.10 2.90
C GLY A 122 15.33 -1.69 2.39
N LYS A 123 15.43 -0.81 1.38
CA LYS A 123 16.70 -0.22 0.94
C LYS A 123 17.08 0.93 1.86
N VAL A 124 18.01 0.69 2.77
CA VAL A 124 18.46 1.64 3.78
C VAL A 124 19.97 1.55 3.89
N VAL A 125 20.65 2.70 3.92
CA VAL A 125 22.06 2.80 4.29
C VAL A 125 22.19 3.71 5.50
N PHE A 126 22.95 3.28 6.49
CA PHE A 126 23.25 4.08 7.67
C PHE A 126 24.57 4.81 7.44
N LEU A 127 24.60 6.10 7.76
CA LEU A 127 25.77 6.97 7.58
C LEU A 127 26.47 7.23 8.92
N PRO A 128 27.80 7.46 8.94
CA PRO A 128 28.69 7.35 7.77
C PRO A 128 28.85 5.89 7.33
N ALA A 129 28.74 5.64 6.02
CA ALA A 129 29.02 4.33 5.45
C ALA A 129 30.46 4.32 4.93
N PRO A 130 31.29 3.33 5.29
CA PRO A 130 32.69 3.28 4.88
C PRO A 130 32.89 3.00 3.38
N ASP A 131 31.84 2.55 2.69
CA ASP A 131 31.83 2.02 1.33
C ASP A 131 30.89 2.77 0.36
N LEU A 132 30.32 3.91 0.77
CA LEU A 132 29.58 4.83 -0.12
C LEU A 132 30.48 5.88 -0.75
#